data_AF-A9X166-F1
#
_entry.id   AF-A9X166-F1
#
_cell.length_a   1.000
_cell.length_b   1.000
_cell.length_c   1.000
_cell.angle_alpha   90.00
_cell.angle_beta   90.00
_cell.angle_gamma   90.00
#
_symmetry.space_group_name_H-M   'P 1'
#
loop_
_entity.id
_entity.type
_entity.pdbx_description
1 polymer ?
#
loop_
_entity_poly.entity_id
_entity_poly.type
_entity_poly.pdbx_seq_one_letter_code
_entity_poly.pdbx_strand_id
1 'polypeptide(L)'
;MRVMAPRTLILLLSGALALTETWAGSHSMRYFYTAVSRPGRGEPRFIAVGYVDDTQFVRFDSDAASPRGEPRAPWVEQEGPEYWDRETQKYKRQAQADRVSLRNLRGYYNQSEA
;
A
#
# COMPACT_ATOMS: atom_id res chain seq x y z
N MET A 1 24.62 52.77 -2.36
CA MET A 1 23.19 52.84 -1.97
C MET A 1 22.82 51.55 -1.27
N ARG A 2 22.46 51.58 0.03
CA ARG A 2 21.95 50.40 0.75
C ARG A 2 20.46 50.28 0.46
N VAL A 3 20.06 49.28 -0.34
CA VAL A 3 18.64 48.96 -0.53
C VAL A 3 18.19 48.18 0.70
N MET A 4 17.42 48.82 1.56
CA MET A 4 16.82 48.19 2.73
C MET A 4 15.52 47.53 2.27
N ALA A 5 15.49 46.20 2.15
CA ALA A 5 14.26 45.48 1.81
C ALA A 5 13.16 45.83 2.84
N PRO A 6 11.93 46.12 2.41
CA PRO A 6 10.86 46.50 3.32
C PRO A 6 10.64 45.39 4.34
N ARG A 7 10.58 45.74 5.64
CA ARG A 7 10.46 44.80 6.76
C ARG A 7 9.30 43.80 6.58
N THR A 8 8.22 44.24 5.92
CA THR A 8 7.06 43.42 5.54
C THR A 8 7.41 42.31 4.56
N LEU A 9 8.28 42.58 3.58
CA LEU A 9 8.71 41.60 2.59
C LEU A 9 9.59 40.51 3.25
N ILE A 10 10.47 40.93 4.17
CA ILE A 10 11.29 40.01 4.97
C ILE A 10 10.39 39.13 5.84
N LEU A 11 9.37 39.70 6.52
CA LEU A 11 8.44 38.93 7.35
C LEU A 11 7.59 37.94 6.54
N LEU A 12 7.13 38.31 5.35
CA LEU A 12 6.38 37.42 4.46
C LEU A 12 7.25 36.27 3.94
N LEU A 13 8.49 36.56 3.53
CA LEU A 13 9.46 35.54 3.11
C LEU A 13 9.88 34.62 4.26
N SER A 14 10.10 35.18 5.46
CA SER A 14 10.41 34.41 6.67
C SER A 14 9.23 33.55 7.12
N GLY A 15 8.00 34.02 7.01
CA GLY A 15 6.79 33.23 7.27
C GLY A 15 6.64 32.07 6.29
N ALA A 16 6.89 32.31 5.00
CA ALA A 16 6.89 31.26 3.98
C ALA A 16 7.99 30.21 4.21
N LEU A 17 9.22 30.64 4.56
CA LEU A 17 10.32 29.71 4.88
C LEU A 17 10.05 28.89 6.15
N ALA A 18 9.56 29.51 7.22
CA ALA A 18 9.21 28.80 8.46
C ALA A 18 8.10 27.77 8.24
N LEU A 19 7.14 28.07 7.36
CA LEU A 19 6.10 27.12 6.93
C LEU A 19 6.67 25.95 6.12
N THR A 20 7.76 26.13 5.38
CA THR A 20 8.40 25.03 4.63
C THR A 20 9.26 24.11 5.50
N GLU A 21 9.90 24.64 6.55
CA GLU A 21 10.77 23.86 7.43
C GLU A 21 10.02 22.88 8.35
N THR A 22 8.70 23.00 8.50
CA THR A 22 7.90 22.14 9.40
C THR A 22 7.29 20.89 8.74
N TRP A 23 7.57 20.62 7.46
CA TRP A 23 6.98 19.47 6.73
C TRP A 23 7.86 18.22 6.67
N ALA A 24 9.03 18.22 7.27
CA ALA A 24 9.88 17.02 7.32
C ALA A 24 9.44 16.07 8.46
N GLY A 25 8.21 15.55 8.37
CA GLY A 25 7.73 14.48 9.24
C GLY A 25 8.31 13.11 8.85
N SER A 26 8.26 12.14 9.75
CA SER A 26 8.53 10.74 9.40
C SER A 26 7.32 10.16 8.67
N HIS A 27 7.57 9.51 7.55
CA HIS A 27 6.56 8.80 6.78
C HIS A 27 6.85 7.29 6.79
N SER A 28 5.82 6.49 6.58
CA SER A 28 5.92 5.04 6.59
C SER A 28 5.11 4.40 5.46
N MET A 29 5.57 3.27 4.95
CA MET A 29 4.82 2.47 4.00
C MET A 29 4.68 1.05 4.54
N ARG A 30 3.46 0.51 4.55
CA ARG A 30 3.14 -0.82 5.07
C ARG A 30 2.27 -1.59 4.11
N TYR A 31 2.56 -2.88 3.97
CA TYR A 31 1.70 -3.83 3.26
C TYR A 31 1.25 -4.91 4.22
N PHE A 32 -0.03 -5.25 4.17
CA PHE A 32 -0.62 -6.33 4.95
C PHE A 32 -1.17 -7.37 3.99
N TYR A 33 -0.63 -8.58 4.06
CA TYR A 33 -1.08 -9.72 3.29
C TYR A 33 -1.79 -10.71 4.21
N THR A 34 -2.94 -11.20 3.77
CA THR A 34 -3.75 -12.14 4.53
C THR A 34 -4.22 -13.23 3.60
N ALA A 35 -3.85 -14.47 3.90
CA ALA A 35 -4.33 -15.66 3.22
C ALA A 35 -5.15 -16.52 4.18
N VAL A 36 -6.39 -16.83 3.80
CA VAL A 36 -7.33 -17.61 4.64
C VAL A 36 -7.75 -18.85 3.90
N SER A 37 -7.39 -20.04 4.41
CA SER A 37 -7.85 -21.31 3.86
C SER A 37 -9.37 -21.45 3.99
N ARG A 38 -10.01 -22.08 3.00
CA ARG A 38 -11.47 -22.31 2.99
C ARG A 38 -11.78 -23.73 2.53
N PRO A 39 -11.56 -24.73 3.40
CA PRO A 39 -11.76 -26.13 3.04
C PRO A 39 -13.19 -26.37 2.53
N GLY A 40 -13.31 -27.14 1.45
CA GLY A 40 -14.58 -27.38 0.75
C GLY A 40 -15.16 -26.18 -0.04
N ARG A 41 -14.52 -25.00 -0.02
CA ARG A 41 -15.00 -23.78 -0.70
C ARG A 41 -13.97 -23.19 -1.68
N GLY A 42 -13.03 -24.02 -2.15
CA GLY A 42 -12.02 -23.65 -3.14
C GLY A 42 -10.68 -23.22 -2.54
N GLU A 43 -9.93 -22.41 -3.29
CA GLU A 43 -8.61 -21.95 -2.88
C GLU A 43 -8.66 -20.95 -1.73
N PRO A 44 -7.57 -20.82 -0.94
CA PRO A 44 -7.46 -19.79 0.08
C PRO A 44 -7.76 -18.40 -0.51
N ARG A 45 -8.54 -17.60 0.21
CA ARG A 45 -8.74 -16.19 -0.15
C ARG A 45 -7.48 -15.42 0.22
N PHE A 46 -6.92 -14.67 -0.72
CA PHE A 46 -5.79 -13.78 -0.51
C PHE A 46 -6.24 -12.32 -0.64
N ILE A 47 -5.91 -11.51 0.36
CA ILE A 47 -6.13 -10.07 0.38
C ILE A 47 -4.79 -9.38 0.63
N ALA A 48 -4.49 -8.37 -0.17
CA ALA A 48 -3.37 -7.45 0.08
C ALA A 48 -3.90 -6.03 0.20
N VAL A 49 -3.42 -5.29 1.19
CA VAL A 49 -3.69 -3.85 1.35
C VAL A 49 -2.39 -3.11 1.61
N GLY A 50 -2.23 -1.94 0.99
CA GLY A 50 -1.07 -1.08 1.16
C GLY A 50 -1.45 0.27 1.74
N TYR A 51 -0.63 0.76 2.66
CA TYR A 51 -0.77 2.03 3.35
C TYR A 51 0.48 2.89 3.15
N VAL A 52 0.26 4.18 2.88
CA VAL A 52 1.25 5.23 3.11
C VAL A 52 0.75 6.01 4.32
N ASP A 53 1.56 6.05 5.36
CA ASP A 53 1.19 6.45 6.71
C ASP A 53 -0.04 5.65 7.18
N ASP A 54 -1.11 6.33 7.56
CA ASP A 54 -2.39 5.73 7.95
C ASP A 54 -3.43 5.75 6.82
N THR A 55 -3.00 6.10 5.59
CA THR A 55 -3.88 6.18 4.41
C THR A 55 -3.73 4.94 3.54
N GLN A 56 -4.80 4.15 3.43
CA GLN A 56 -4.83 3.04 2.49
C GLN A 56 -4.82 3.57 1.06
N PHE A 57 -3.87 3.12 0.24
CA PHE A 57 -3.75 3.56 -1.15
C PHE A 57 -3.95 2.44 -2.17
N VAL A 58 -3.79 1.17 -1.77
CA VAL A 58 -3.99 0.05 -2.68
C VAL A 58 -4.71 -1.12 -2.00
N ARG A 59 -5.48 -1.87 -2.79
CA ARG A 59 -6.12 -3.13 -2.41
C ARG A 59 -6.01 -4.15 -3.53
N PHE A 60 -5.84 -5.42 -3.19
CA PHE A 60 -6.06 -6.57 -4.05
C PHE A 60 -6.90 -7.60 -3.29
N ASP A 61 -7.85 -8.23 -3.98
CA ASP A 61 -8.70 -9.28 -3.43
C ASP A 61 -8.81 -10.42 -4.45
N SER A 62 -8.38 -11.63 -4.07
CA SER A 62 -8.41 -12.79 -4.96
C SER A 62 -9.82 -13.25 -5.32
N ASP A 63 -10.81 -12.90 -4.51
CA ASP A 63 -12.22 -13.25 -4.72
C ASP A 63 -12.98 -12.23 -5.55
N ALA A 64 -12.36 -11.12 -5.94
CA ALA A 64 -12.99 -10.16 -6.84
C ALA A 64 -13.31 -10.82 -8.19
N ALA A 65 -14.38 -10.38 -8.87
CA ALA A 65 -14.76 -10.93 -10.17
C ALA A 65 -13.63 -10.81 -11.22
N SER A 66 -12.82 -9.76 -11.12
CA SER A 66 -11.59 -9.57 -11.89
C SER A 66 -10.46 -9.17 -10.93
N PRO A 67 -9.71 -10.14 -10.37
CA PRO A 67 -8.67 -9.86 -9.37
C PRO A 67 -7.53 -9.03 -9.96
N ARG A 68 -7.44 -7.78 -9.52
CA ARG A 68 -6.41 -6.80 -9.88
C ARG A 68 -6.10 -5.86 -8.72
N GLY A 69 -4.94 -5.19 -8.79
CA GLY A 69 -4.62 -4.09 -7.89
C GLY A 69 -5.57 -2.92 -8.16
N GLU A 70 -6.16 -2.38 -7.11
CA GLU A 70 -7.12 -1.28 -7.18
C GLU A 70 -6.62 -0.06 -6.39
N PRO A 71 -6.70 1.15 -6.97
CA PRO A 71 -6.41 2.38 -6.25
C PRO A 71 -7.44 2.60 -5.15
N ARG A 72 -6.98 3.03 -3.97
CA ARG A 72 -7.82 3.37 -2.80
C ARG A 72 -7.64 4.83 -2.35
N ALA A 73 -6.78 5.58 -3.02
CA ALA A 73 -6.57 7.01 -2.79
C ALA A 73 -6.42 7.75 -4.13
N PRO A 74 -6.92 8.99 -4.28
CA PRO A 74 -6.92 9.69 -5.57
C PRO A 74 -5.53 9.89 -6.18
N TRP A 75 -4.51 10.08 -5.34
CA TRP A 75 -3.14 10.37 -5.80
C TRP A 75 -2.46 9.17 -6.47
N VAL A 76 -2.92 7.94 -6.27
CA VAL A 76 -2.35 6.76 -6.94
C VAL A 76 -3.04 6.45 -8.27
N GLU A 77 -4.18 7.09 -8.56
CA GLU A 77 -4.89 6.90 -9.85
C GLU A 77 -4.08 7.42 -11.04
N GLN A 78 -3.10 8.30 -10.80
CA GLN A 78 -2.18 8.79 -11.82
C GLN A 78 -1.20 7.72 -12.34
N GLU A 79 -1.05 6.59 -11.64
CA GLU A 79 -0.18 5.50 -12.06
C GLU A 79 -0.70 4.83 -13.32
N GLY A 80 0.21 4.57 -14.27
CA GLY A 80 -0.11 4.00 -15.58
C GLY A 80 -0.53 2.52 -15.53
N PRO A 81 -1.09 1.99 -16.62
CA PRO A 81 -1.53 0.60 -16.70
C PRO A 81 -0.40 -0.42 -16.43
N GLU A 82 0.84 -0.11 -16.84
CA GLU A 82 2.00 -0.98 -16.62
C GLU A 82 2.33 -1.16 -15.13
N TYR A 83 2.10 -0.13 -14.32
CA TYR A 83 2.23 -0.22 -12.87
C TYR A 83 1.20 -1.20 -12.31
N TRP A 84 -0.08 -1.02 -12.67
CA TRP A 84 -1.17 -1.84 -12.18
C TRP A 84 -1.06 -3.29 -12.62
N ASP A 85 -0.63 -3.55 -13.85
CA ASP A 85 -0.38 -4.91 -14.34
C ASP A 85 0.74 -5.57 -13.56
N ARG A 86 1.86 -4.87 -13.34
CA ARG A 86 2.99 -5.39 -12.57
C ARG A 86 2.61 -5.71 -11.13
N GLU A 87 1.94 -4.80 -10.43
CA GLU A 87 1.52 -5.02 -9.05
C GLU A 87 0.48 -6.14 -8.96
N THR A 88 -0.47 -6.19 -9.90
CA THR A 88 -1.43 -7.30 -10.00
C THR A 88 -0.73 -8.66 -10.13
N GLN A 89 0.29 -8.77 -10.98
CA GLN A 89 1.06 -10.00 -11.13
C GLN A 89 1.83 -10.37 -9.87
N LYS A 90 2.37 -9.39 -9.13
CA LYS A 90 2.99 -9.64 -7.83
C LYS A 90 2.00 -10.21 -6.82
N TYR A 91 0.81 -9.62 -6.69
CA TYR A 91 -0.22 -10.13 -5.79
C TYR A 91 -0.67 -11.55 -6.15
N LYS A 92 -0.85 -11.85 -7.44
CA LYS A 92 -1.20 -13.20 -7.91
C LYS A 92 -0.11 -14.23 -7.58
N ARG A 93 1.17 -13.86 -7.73
CA ARG A 93 2.29 -14.72 -7.32
C ARG A 93 2.34 -14.93 -5.81
N GLN A 94 2.12 -13.87 -5.01
CA GLN A 94 2.08 -13.98 -3.56
C GLN A 94 0.94 -14.89 -3.10
N ALA A 95 -0.25 -14.77 -3.69
CA ALA A 95 -1.37 -15.65 -3.38
C ALA A 95 -1.05 -17.14 -3.60
N GLN A 96 -0.31 -17.49 -4.66
CA GLN A 96 0.15 -18.86 -4.90
C GLN A 96 1.21 -19.30 -3.88
N ALA A 97 2.15 -18.42 -3.51
CA ALA A 97 3.14 -18.70 -2.49
C ALA A 97 2.49 -18.94 -1.12
N ASP A 98 1.47 -18.14 -0.77
CA ASP A 98 0.73 -18.27 0.48
C ASP A 98 -0.11 -19.54 0.52
N ARG A 99 -0.70 -19.96 -0.61
CA ARG A 99 -1.36 -21.26 -0.72
C ARG A 99 -0.43 -22.42 -0.36
N VAL A 100 0.79 -22.41 -0.87
CA VAL A 100 1.81 -23.44 -0.55
C VAL A 100 2.23 -23.31 0.92
N SER A 101 2.44 -22.10 1.40
CA SER A 101 2.85 -21.84 2.79
C SER A 101 1.79 -22.31 3.79
N LEU A 102 0.51 -22.09 3.52
CA LEU A 102 -0.60 -22.59 4.34
C LEU A 102 -0.60 -24.12 4.42
N ARG A 103 -0.31 -24.83 3.32
CA ARG A 103 -0.20 -26.30 3.32
C ARG A 103 0.97 -26.77 4.18
N ASN A 104 2.13 -26.12 4.06
CA ASN A 104 3.32 -26.44 4.85
C ASN A 104 3.09 -26.18 6.34
N LEU A 105 2.56 -25.01 6.70
CA LEU A 105 2.25 -24.63 8.08
C LEU A 105 1.28 -25.62 8.72
N ARG A 106 0.23 -26.01 8.00
CA ARG A 106 -0.71 -27.04 8.48
C ARG A 106 0.01 -28.34 8.83
N GLY A 107 0.94 -28.79 7.98
CA GLY A 107 1.78 -29.96 8.25
C GLY A 107 2.67 -29.79 9.48
N TYR A 108 3.33 -28.63 9.63
CA TYR A 108 4.20 -28.35 10.79
C TYR A 108 3.44 -28.36 12.12
N TYR A 109 2.18 -27.92 12.11
CA TYR A 109 1.33 -27.89 13.30
C TYR A 109 0.46 -29.14 13.45
N ASN A 110 0.68 -30.20 12.65
CA ASN A 110 -0.11 -31.45 12.67
C ASN A 110 -1.62 -31.21 12.60
N GLN A 111 -2.03 -30.20 11.83
CA GLN A 111 -3.43 -29.81 11.65
C GLN A 111 -4.10 -30.67 10.55
N SER A 112 -5.37 -31.00 10.72
CA SER A 112 -6.13 -31.79 9.76
C SER A 112 -6.45 -31.00 8.48
N GLU A 113 -6.65 -31.71 7.37
CA GLU A 113 -7.43 -31.18 6.25
C GLU A 113 -8.89 -31.21 6.68
N ALA A 114 -9.56 -30.04 6.76
CA ALA A 114 -10.98 -29.98 7.10
C ALA A 114 -11.86 -30.31 5.88
#